data_AF-A0A318HQ29-F1
#
_entry.id   AF-A0A318HQ29-F1
#
_cell.length_a   1.000
_cell.length_b   1.000
_cell.length_c   1.000
_cell.angle_alpha   90.00
_cell.angle_beta   90.00
_cell.angle_gamma   90.00
#
_symmetry.space_group_name_H-M   'P 1'
#
loop_
_entity.id
_entity.type
_entity.pdbx_description
1 polymer ?
#
loop_
_entity_poly.entity_id
_entity_poly.type
_entity_poly.pdbx_seq_one_letter_code
_entity_poly.pdbx_strand_id
1 'polypeptide(L)' 'MGGPDAGKEKKEKPLGGAFSHTYAYDELNRLIRAEGKAKGLGYAMDMSFG' A
#
# COMPACT_ATOMS: atom_id res chain seq x y z
N MET A 1 -2.71 40.36 -26.65
CA MET A 1 -3.73 39.84 -25.71
C MET A 1 -3.72 38.32 -25.79
N GLY A 2 -2.92 37.65 -24.95
CA GLY A 2 -2.90 36.19 -24.79
C GLY A 2 -2.73 35.90 -23.30
N GLY A 3 -3.73 35.25 -22.70
CA GLY A 3 -4.00 35.30 -21.26
C GLY A 3 -3.07 34.47 -20.36
N PRO A 4 -3.14 34.65 -19.03
CA PRO A 4 -2.33 33.93 -18.07
C PRO A 4 -3.09 32.68 -17.57
N ASP A 5 -2.82 31.51 -18.14
CA ASP A 5 -3.30 30.21 -17.64
C ASP A 5 -2.19 29.38 -16.96
N ALA A 6 -1.24 30.07 -16.32
CA ALA A 6 -0.19 29.45 -15.50
C ALA A 6 -0.68 29.25 -14.05
N GLY A 7 -1.66 28.36 -13.87
CA GLY A 7 -2.30 28.15 -12.57
C GLY A 7 -3.03 26.83 -12.43
N LYS A 8 -2.54 25.75 -13.02
CA LYS A 8 -3.02 24.41 -12.67
C LYS A 8 -2.17 23.94 -11.49
N GLU A 9 -2.64 24.26 -10.28
CA GLU A 9 -2.26 23.57 -9.06
C GLU A 9 -2.21 22.06 -9.36
N LYS A 10 -1.00 21.50 -9.48
CA LYS A 10 -0.81 20.06 -9.34
C LYS A 10 -1.07 19.75 -7.88
N LYS A 11 -2.34 19.67 -7.51
CA LYS A 11 -2.78 18.97 -6.30
C LYS A 11 -2.42 17.51 -6.57
N GLU A 12 -1.17 17.14 -6.30
CA GLU A 12 -0.78 15.76 -6.12
C GLU A 12 -1.66 15.26 -4.97
N LYS A 13 -2.80 14.67 -5.32
CA LYS A 13 -3.56 13.86 -4.39
C LYS A 13 -2.55 12.82 -3.89
N PRO A 14 -2.35 12.64 -2.58
CA PRO A 14 -1.49 11.57 -2.10
C PRO A 14 -1.98 10.27 -2.74
N LEU A 15 -1.15 9.67 -3.58
CA LEU A 15 -1.50 8.50 -4.39
C LEU A 15 -1.76 7.26 -3.52
N GLY A 16 -1.51 7.35 -2.21
CA GLY A 16 -1.74 6.30 -1.25
C GLY A 16 -2.93 6.60 -0.35
N GLY A 17 -3.98 5.77 -0.43
CA GLY A 17 -4.77 5.52 0.78
C GLY A 17 -3.88 4.86 1.84
N ALA A 18 -4.33 4.77 3.09
CA ALA A 18 -3.59 4.00 4.10
C ALA A 18 -3.51 2.53 3.64
N PHE A 19 -2.35 2.15 3.12
CA PHE A 19 -1.97 0.79 2.79
C PHE A 19 -0.97 0.33 3.86
N SER A 20 -1.35 -0.64 4.68
CA SER A 20 -0.45 -1.28 5.63
C SER A 20 -0.22 -2.71 5.20
N HIS A 21 1.03 -3.16 5.16
CA HIS A 21 1.39 -4.55 4.90
C HIS A 21 2.30 -5.02 6.05
N THR A 22 1.97 -6.17 6.64
CA THR A 22 2.79 -6.83 7.66
C THR A 22 3.17 -8.21 7.16
N TYR A 23 4.43 -8.58 7.37
CA TYR A 23 4.98 -9.88 7.02
C TYR A 23 5.60 -10.49 8.26
N ALA A 24 5.32 -11.77 8.52
CA ALA A 24 5.96 -12.55 9.57
C ALA A 24 6.78 -13.68 8.95
N TYR A 25 7.98 -13.89 9.48
CA TYR A 25 8.92 -14.90 8.99
C TYR A 25 9.29 -15.87 10.10
N ASP A 26 9.61 -17.12 9.73
CA ASP A 26 10.22 -18.10 10.63
C ASP A 26 11.74 -17.90 10.77
N GLU A 27 12.38 -18.79 11.54
CA GLU A 27 13.83 -18.79 11.78
C GLU A 27 14.67 -19.04 10.50
N LEU A 28 14.05 -19.55 9.43
CA LEU A 28 14.68 -19.81 8.14
C LEU A 28 14.45 -18.66 7.14
N ASN A 29 13.94 -17.50 7.59
CA ASN A 29 13.52 -16.38 6.75
C ASN A 29 12.43 -16.75 5.74
N ARG A 30 11.58 -17.72 6.05
CA ARG A 30 10.43 -18.08 5.21
C ARG A 30 9.21 -17.29 5.69
N LEU A 31 8.47 -16.73 4.74
CA LEU A 31 7.24 -15.99 5.02
C LEU A 31 6.20 -16.97 5.57
N ILE A 32 5.81 -16.84 6.84
CA ILE A 32 4.78 -17.68 7.48
C ILE A 32 3.41 -17.00 7.52
N ARG A 33 3.37 -15.66 7.45
CA ARG A 33 2.11 -14.90 7.42
C ARG A 33 2.26 -13.60 6.66
N ALA A 34 1.29 -13.32 5.80
CA ALA A 34 1.15 -12.04 5.13
C ALA A 34 -0.22 -11.44 5.45
N GLU A 35 -0.23 -10.21 5.92
CA GLU A 35 -1.45 -9.45 6.14
C GLU A 35 -1.33 -8.07 5.52
N GLY A 36 -2.47 -7.52 5.11
CA GLY A 36 -2.52 -6.16 4.61
C GLY A 36 -3.89 -5.54 4.75
N LYS A 37 -3.93 -4.21 4.79
CA LYS A 37 -5.16 -3.42 4.86
C LYS A 37 -5.07 -2.28 3.87
N ALA A 38 -6.11 -2.15 3.06
CA ALA A 38 -6.25 -1.18 2.00
C ALA A 38 -7.70 -0.68 1.96
N LYS A 39 -7.91 0.64 2.11
CA LYS A 39 -9.23 1.27 1.96
C LYS A 39 -10.37 0.56 2.74
N GLY A 40 -10.07 0.05 3.93
CA GLY A 40 -11.05 -0.63 4.81
C GLY A 40 -11.21 -2.14 4.57
N LEU A 41 -10.67 -2.68 3.48
CA LEU A 41 -10.60 -4.11 3.22
C LEU A 41 -9.22 -4.63 3.61
N GLY A 42 -9.16 -5.85 4.15
CA GLY A 42 -7.90 -6.47 4.52
C GLY A 42 -7.82 -7.91 4.03
N TYR A 43 -6.61 -8.43 3.99
CA TYR A 43 -6.33 -9.85 3.79
C TYR A 43 -5.39 -10.33 4.89
N ALA A 44 -5.51 -11.60 5.25
CA ALA A 44 -4.58 -12.31 6.11
C ALA A 44 -4.44 -13.72 5.57
N MET A 45 -3.21 -14.15 5.31
CA MET A 45 -2.90 -15.48 4.81
C MET A 45 -1.74 -16.09 5.60
N ASP A 46 -1.97 -17.27 6.15
CA ASP A 46 -0.96 -18.11 6.77
C ASP A 46 -0.39 -19.08 5.73
N MET A 47 0.94 -19.23 5.70
CA MET A 47 1.66 -20.09 4.77
C MET A 47 2.10 -21.38 5.47
N SER A 48 1.91 -22.51 4.81
CA SER A 48 2.33 -23.82 5.32
C SER A 48 3.41 -24.40 4.42
N PHE A 49 4.51 -24.83 5.03
CA PHE A 49 5.61 -25.51 4.36
C PHE A 49 5.52 -26.99 4.76
N GLY A 50 5.03 -27.83 3.85
CA GLY A 50 4.79 -29.26 4.09
C GLY A 50 6.05 -30.10 4.26
#